data_AF-A0A814G5T4-F1
#
_entry.id   AF-A0A814G5T4-F1
#
_cell.length_a   1.000
_cell.length_b   1.000
_cell.length_c   1.000
_cell.angle_alpha   90.00
_cell.angle_beta   90.00
_cell.angle_gamma   90.00
#
_symmetry.space_group_name_H-M   'P 1'
#
loop_
_entity.id
_entity.type
_entity.pdbx_description
1 polymer ?
#
loop_
_entity_poly.entity_id
_entity_poly.type
_entity_poly.pdbx_seq_one_letter_code
_entity_poly.pdbx_strand_id
1 'polypeptide(L)'
;MDDEGALYVTDVKKHEVRRYARGSTTGTRVAGANRGGDGLHQLNNSQNVAVDSEGTVYVSDTNNHRVMKWMKGAKEGIRVAGSGEAGGELYQLKEPTDLLLDKKNNSIIICDFGNRRVMEWSLQSGTSRGKTIINVYCLGLAMDDEGAIRVTDAEAREVRRYTKAYTESIVVADRNGELNDFYRLGVPHNVAVDSEGTVYVSDSRMRRVMKWMKGLGSGIIVAGHEVTETQLQLPSDVLFDKQTNSILICDEAKRRVMEWPLQSFTTLGEGFIDNIDCVGLAMDDEGALYVTDVRKHEVRRYARGSPTGTLVAGGNGKGDGLHQLNNSQNVAVDSEGTVYVSDTDNHRVMKWMTGAKEGIRVAANGEAGGELYQLKEPTDLLLDKKNNSIIICDFGNRRVMEWSLQSGASEGKAIIDGVYCSGLAMNDEGAIRVTDAEAREVSLYTKEYTEIMVVAGGEAGLDAWTIIFNLLHHVKPGGNGKWDELNQLNQPRGG
;
A
#
# COMPACT_ATOMS: atom_id res chain seq x y z
N MET A 1 8.75 23.36 7.77
CA MET A 1 10.24 23.44 7.79
C MET A 1 10.65 24.67 7.01
N ASP A 2 11.83 25.24 7.28
CA ASP A 2 12.41 26.28 6.41
C ASP A 2 13.24 25.66 5.27
N ASP A 3 13.76 26.50 4.37
CA ASP A 3 14.53 26.10 3.19
C ASP A 3 15.89 25.44 3.57
N GLU A 4 16.37 25.64 4.82
CA GLU A 4 17.56 24.97 5.37
C GLU A 4 17.23 23.58 5.97
N GLY A 5 15.95 23.19 5.97
CA GLY A 5 15.47 21.94 6.56
C GLY A 5 15.34 21.97 8.09
N ALA A 6 15.31 23.16 8.71
CA ALA A 6 15.04 23.29 10.14
C ALA A 6 13.53 23.11 10.42
N LEU A 7 13.22 22.43 11.51
CA LEU A 7 11.86 22.18 11.97
C LEU A 7 11.43 23.25 12.96
N TYR A 8 10.21 23.74 12.82
CA TYR A 8 9.57 24.68 13.74
C TYR A 8 8.39 23.97 14.38
N VAL A 9 8.31 24.01 15.71
CA VAL A 9 7.30 23.31 16.48
C VAL A 9 6.69 24.27 17.49
N THR A 10 5.36 24.32 17.53
CA THR A 10 4.60 24.97 18.59
C THR A 10 4.64 24.11 19.86
N ASP A 11 5.25 24.61 20.93
CA ASP A 11 5.18 23.99 22.25
C ASP A 11 4.02 24.64 23.02
N VAL A 12 2.84 24.02 22.91
CA VAL A 12 1.60 24.53 23.52
C VAL A 12 1.73 24.69 25.04
N LYS A 13 2.45 23.78 25.72
CA LYS A 13 2.60 23.83 27.18
C LYS A 13 3.58 24.92 27.63
N LYS A 14 4.59 25.21 26.81
CA LYS A 14 5.55 26.29 27.08
C LYS A 14 5.19 27.61 26.42
N HIS A 15 4.08 27.68 25.68
CA HIS A 15 3.59 28.90 25.05
C HIS A 15 4.63 29.56 24.11
N GLU A 16 5.43 28.75 23.42
CA GLU A 16 6.52 29.21 22.56
C GLU A 16 6.61 28.40 21.26
N VAL A 17 7.27 28.98 20.25
CA VAL A 17 7.72 28.24 19.07
C VAL A 17 9.20 27.95 19.20
N ARG A 18 9.58 26.70 18.95
CA ARG A 18 10.98 26.26 18.95
C ARG A 18 11.44 25.88 17.54
N ARG A 19 12.63 26.37 17.17
CA ARG A 19 13.35 25.99 15.95
C ARG A 19 14.41 24.94 16.27
N TYR A 20 14.37 23.82 15.56
CA TYR A 20 15.37 22.75 15.59
C TYR A 20 16.11 22.75 14.27
N ALA A 21 17.41 23.06 14.29
CA ALA A 21 18.25 22.92 13.10
C ALA A 21 18.22 21.46 12.62
N ARG A 22 18.41 21.23 11.31
CA ARG A 22 18.41 19.89 10.72
C ARG A 22 19.40 18.99 11.46
N GLY A 23 18.93 17.85 11.97
CA GLY A 23 19.73 16.89 12.75
C GLY A 23 19.97 17.27 14.22
N SER A 24 19.50 18.43 14.69
CA SER A 24 19.62 18.83 16.10
C SER A 24 18.51 18.22 16.96
N THR A 25 18.87 17.71 18.12
CA THR A 25 17.93 17.30 19.19
C THR A 25 17.58 18.45 20.14
N THR A 26 18.25 19.59 20.01
CA THR A 26 18.02 20.78 20.84
C THR A 26 17.42 21.91 20.01
N GLY A 27 16.31 22.47 20.50
CA GLY A 27 15.62 23.58 19.85
C GLY A 27 15.91 24.92 20.52
N THR A 28 15.82 26.00 19.77
CA THR A 28 15.91 27.39 20.27
C THR A 28 14.55 28.06 20.20
N ARG A 29 14.18 28.87 21.21
CA ARG A 29 12.92 29.64 21.14
C ARG A 29 13.06 30.74 20.10
N VAL A 30 12.06 30.86 19.23
CA VAL A 30 12.00 31.89 18.17
C VAL A 30 10.75 32.77 18.23
N ALA A 31 9.70 32.35 18.95
CA ALA A 31 8.51 33.16 19.21
C ALA A 31 7.86 32.79 20.55
N GLY A 32 7.06 33.70 21.11
CA GLY A 32 6.37 33.52 22.38
C GLY A 32 7.26 33.67 23.61
N ALA A 33 6.72 33.26 24.76
CA ALA A 33 7.38 33.32 26.06
C ALA A 33 6.91 32.14 26.92
N ASN A 34 7.65 31.79 27.96
CA ASN A 34 7.32 30.67 28.86
C ASN A 34 6.13 30.96 29.81
N ARG A 35 5.14 31.71 29.33
CA ARG A 35 3.93 32.11 30.03
C ARG A 35 2.87 32.53 29.00
N GLY A 36 1.71 31.85 29.05
CA GLY A 36 0.56 32.20 28.23
C GLY A 36 -0.01 33.58 28.56
N GLY A 37 -0.56 34.25 27.54
CA GLY A 37 -1.19 35.56 27.64
C GLY A 37 -1.42 36.16 26.25
N ASP A 38 -1.89 37.40 26.22
CA ASP A 38 -2.27 38.15 25.01
C ASP A 38 -1.31 39.30 24.66
N GLY A 39 -0.26 39.51 25.47
CA GLY A 39 0.81 40.46 25.15
C GLY A 39 1.51 40.15 23.83
N LEU A 40 2.20 41.12 23.24
CA LEU A 40 2.88 40.95 21.95
C LEU A 40 4.04 39.93 22.00
N HIS A 41 4.58 39.63 23.17
CA HIS A 41 5.59 38.58 23.37
C HIS A 41 4.99 37.22 23.78
N GLN A 42 3.66 37.10 23.89
CA GLN A 42 3.00 35.91 24.43
C GLN A 42 2.15 35.19 23.38
N LEU A 43 2.01 33.88 23.56
CA LEU A 43 1.14 33.00 22.79
C LEU A 43 0.25 32.22 23.74
N ASN A 44 -0.94 31.82 23.28
CA ASN A 44 -1.91 31.07 24.04
C ASN A 44 -2.52 29.96 23.19
N ASN A 45 -2.19 28.72 23.53
CA ASN A 45 -2.65 27.51 22.85
C ASN A 45 -2.35 27.50 21.33
N SER A 46 -1.16 27.95 20.94
CA SER A 46 -0.81 28.07 19.52
C SER A 46 -0.76 26.72 18.82
N GLN A 47 -1.60 26.52 17.79
CA GLN A 47 -1.77 25.22 17.13
C GLN A 47 -0.79 24.97 15.98
N ASN A 48 -0.50 25.98 15.14
CA ASN A 48 0.38 25.81 13.99
C ASN A 48 1.29 27.02 13.72
N VAL A 49 2.30 26.80 12.89
CA VAL A 49 3.35 27.74 12.53
C VAL A 49 3.73 27.61 11.05
N ALA A 50 3.84 28.73 10.35
CA ALA A 50 4.51 28.84 9.06
C ALA A 50 5.75 29.71 9.15
N VAL A 51 6.67 29.52 8.21
CA VAL A 51 7.93 30.26 8.14
C VAL A 51 8.18 30.68 6.70
N ASP A 52 8.63 31.91 6.50
CA ASP A 52 9.08 32.39 5.18
C ASP A 52 10.59 32.19 4.98
N SER A 53 11.08 32.50 3.78
CA SER A 53 12.49 32.35 3.40
C SER A 53 13.44 33.27 4.17
N GLU A 54 12.92 34.31 4.84
CA GLU A 54 13.72 35.20 5.70
C GLU A 54 13.81 34.67 7.14
N GLY A 55 13.09 33.59 7.45
CA GLY A 55 12.98 33.03 8.79
C GLY A 55 11.99 33.78 9.68
N THR A 56 11.08 34.58 9.10
CA THR A 56 9.96 35.16 9.85
C THR A 56 8.95 34.08 10.14
N VAL A 57 8.54 34.00 11.41
CA VAL A 57 7.66 32.96 11.92
C VAL A 57 6.25 33.52 12.08
N TYR A 58 5.24 32.87 11.50
CA TYR A 58 3.82 33.21 11.60
C TYR A 58 3.13 32.12 12.41
N VAL A 59 2.40 32.50 13.45
CA VAL A 59 1.85 31.56 14.44
C VAL A 59 0.36 31.80 14.61
N SER A 60 -0.44 30.73 14.54
CA SER A 60 -1.83 30.79 14.95
C SER A 60 -1.88 30.85 16.48
N ASP A 61 -2.34 31.99 17.01
CA ASP A 61 -2.48 32.22 18.45
C ASP A 61 -3.93 31.93 18.83
N THR A 62 -4.26 30.64 18.85
CA THR A 62 -5.62 30.11 18.74
C THR A 62 -6.57 30.65 19.80
N ASN A 63 -6.19 30.62 21.08
CA ASN A 63 -7.05 31.09 22.16
C ASN A 63 -7.11 32.61 22.27
N ASN A 64 -6.19 33.33 21.61
CA ASN A 64 -6.22 34.78 21.48
C ASN A 64 -6.81 35.22 20.13
N HIS A 65 -7.36 34.29 19.34
CA HIS A 65 -8.13 34.56 18.12
C HIS A 65 -7.43 35.50 17.13
N ARG A 66 -6.13 35.28 16.94
CA ARG A 66 -5.27 36.10 16.08
C ARG A 66 -4.16 35.29 15.45
N VAL A 67 -3.52 35.88 14.44
CA VAL A 67 -2.24 35.40 13.90
C VAL A 67 -1.17 36.44 14.16
N MET A 68 -0.04 35.99 14.68
CA MET A 68 1.09 36.83 15.06
C MET A 68 2.32 36.45 14.25
N LYS A 69 3.14 37.44 13.86
CA LYS A 69 4.43 37.20 13.20
C LYS A 69 5.62 37.70 14.03
N TRP A 70 6.73 36.97 13.99
CA TRP A 70 8.01 37.36 14.58
C TRP A 70 9.09 37.35 13.50
N MET A 71 9.73 38.49 13.30
CA MET A 71 10.97 38.56 12.53
C MET A 71 12.11 37.89 13.29
N LYS A 72 13.12 37.41 12.57
CA LYS A 72 14.29 36.75 13.16
C LYS A 72 14.94 37.62 14.24
N GLY A 73 14.99 37.11 15.48
CA GLY A 73 15.56 37.80 16.64
C GLY A 73 14.65 38.83 17.33
N ALA A 74 13.41 39.01 16.86
CA ALA A 74 12.47 39.92 17.50
C ALA A 74 12.06 39.41 18.90
N LYS A 75 11.92 40.34 19.86
CA LYS A 75 11.45 40.03 21.23
C LYS A 75 9.92 40.01 21.35
N GLU A 76 9.25 40.72 20.45
CA GLU A 76 7.80 40.87 20.39
C GLU A 76 7.33 40.63 18.96
N GLY A 77 6.10 40.14 18.85
CA GLY A 77 5.44 39.86 17.59
C GLY A 77 4.57 41.01 17.12
N ILE A 78 4.15 40.92 15.87
CA ILE A 78 3.24 41.86 15.22
C ILE A 78 1.97 41.10 14.85
N ARG A 79 0.81 41.63 15.19
CA ARG A 79 -0.47 41.03 14.79
C ARG A 79 -0.68 41.22 13.29
N VAL A 80 -0.93 40.11 12.59
CA VAL A 80 -1.10 40.06 11.13
C VAL A 80 -2.56 39.90 10.75
N ALA A 81 -3.31 39.08 11.50
CA ALA A 81 -4.72 38.81 11.26
C ALA A 81 -5.48 38.62 12.57
N GLY A 82 -6.79 38.87 12.52
CA GLY A 82 -7.69 38.86 13.68
C GLY A 82 -7.54 40.09 14.59
N SER A 83 -8.63 40.47 15.27
CA SER A 83 -8.63 41.59 16.21
C SER A 83 -8.00 41.25 17.56
N GLY A 84 -7.88 39.95 17.89
CA GLY A 84 -7.64 39.48 19.24
C GLY A 84 -8.92 39.05 20.00
N GLU A 85 -10.08 39.27 19.39
CA GLU A 85 -11.39 38.91 19.95
C GLU A 85 -12.11 37.91 19.04
N ALA A 86 -12.78 36.93 19.65
CA ALA A 86 -13.60 35.97 18.92
C ALA A 86 -14.80 36.67 18.25
N GLY A 87 -14.96 36.46 16.95
CA GLY A 87 -16.16 36.89 16.24
C GLY A 87 -16.17 36.52 14.76
N GLY A 88 -17.27 36.81 14.07
CA GLY A 88 -17.51 36.40 12.69
C GLY A 88 -17.19 37.47 11.63
N GLU A 89 -16.85 38.69 12.05
CA GLU A 89 -16.53 39.77 11.14
C GLU A 89 -15.26 39.48 10.33
N LEU A 90 -15.07 40.16 9.20
CA LEU A 90 -13.90 39.94 8.32
C LEU A 90 -12.57 40.38 8.95
N TYR A 91 -12.61 41.17 10.01
CA TYR A 91 -11.43 41.57 10.80
C TYR A 91 -11.25 40.70 12.07
N GLN A 92 -12.15 39.75 12.32
CA GLN A 92 -12.12 38.84 13.46
C GLN A 92 -11.79 37.41 13.01
N LEU A 93 -11.17 36.66 13.91
CA LEU A 93 -11.01 35.22 13.81
C LEU A 93 -11.66 34.60 15.05
N LYS A 94 -11.89 33.29 15.01
CA LYS A 94 -12.36 32.49 16.13
C LYS A 94 -11.64 31.15 16.09
N GLU A 95 -10.73 30.99 17.04
CA GLU A 95 -9.91 29.79 17.24
C GLU A 95 -9.17 29.34 15.98
N PRO A 96 -8.28 30.17 15.38
CA PRO A 96 -7.55 29.76 14.19
C PRO A 96 -6.65 28.55 14.48
N THR A 97 -6.76 27.48 13.69
CA THR A 97 -6.05 26.22 13.94
C THR A 97 -4.83 26.05 13.03
N ASP A 98 -4.96 26.35 11.75
CA ASP A 98 -3.91 26.18 10.75
C ASP A 98 -3.72 27.44 9.90
N LEU A 99 -2.52 27.60 9.34
CA LEU A 99 -2.17 28.67 8.42
C LEU A 99 -1.08 28.24 7.44
N LEU A 100 -1.08 28.85 6.25
CA LEU A 100 0.00 28.73 5.28
C LEU A 100 0.25 30.05 4.55
N LEU A 101 1.47 30.20 4.02
CA LEU A 101 1.88 31.38 3.29
C LEU A 101 1.70 31.17 1.79
N ASP A 102 0.93 32.03 1.15
CA ASP A 102 0.89 32.14 -0.31
C ASP A 102 1.93 33.17 -0.75
N LYS A 103 3.14 32.69 -1.02
CA LYS A 103 4.27 33.52 -1.45
C LYS A 103 3.97 34.27 -2.77
N LYS A 104 3.15 33.69 -3.67
CA LYS A 104 2.85 34.29 -4.97
C LYS A 104 1.93 35.49 -4.84
N ASN A 105 0.96 35.43 -3.92
CA ASN A 105 -0.01 36.51 -3.70
C ASN A 105 0.35 37.43 -2.52
N ASN A 106 1.47 37.17 -1.84
CA ASN A 106 1.86 37.86 -0.61
C ASN A 106 0.71 37.89 0.41
N SER A 107 0.11 36.73 0.64
CA SER A 107 -1.02 36.54 1.54
C SER A 107 -0.78 35.37 2.49
N ILE A 108 -1.59 35.32 3.55
CA ILE A 108 -1.67 34.20 4.48
C ILE A 108 -3.07 33.61 4.41
N ILE A 109 -3.14 32.28 4.28
CA ILE A 109 -4.39 31.53 4.29
C ILE A 109 -4.54 30.91 5.66
N ILE A 110 -5.70 31.07 6.29
CA ILE A 110 -5.94 30.76 7.70
C ILE A 110 -7.20 29.91 7.81
N CYS A 111 -7.14 28.82 8.55
CA CYS A 111 -8.33 28.09 8.98
C CYS A 111 -8.91 28.72 10.22
N ASP A 112 -10.04 29.38 10.03
CA ASP A 112 -10.84 30.04 11.05
C ASP A 112 -11.88 29.04 11.59
N PHE A 113 -11.38 28.01 12.28
CA PHE A 113 -12.11 26.81 12.67
C PHE A 113 -13.43 27.11 13.39
N GLY A 114 -13.42 28.02 14.38
CA GLY A 114 -14.60 28.35 15.16
C GLY A 114 -15.70 29.05 14.36
N ASN A 115 -15.36 29.61 13.19
CA ASN A 115 -16.28 30.21 12.23
C ASN A 115 -16.53 29.32 11.00
N ARG A 116 -15.97 28.10 10.95
CA ARG A 116 -16.15 27.14 9.85
C ARG A 116 -15.82 27.71 8.47
N ARG A 117 -14.70 28.43 8.39
CA ARG A 117 -14.27 29.05 7.13
C ARG A 117 -12.75 29.05 6.98
N VAL A 118 -12.31 29.18 5.75
CA VAL A 118 -10.93 29.52 5.40
C VAL A 118 -10.90 30.97 4.93
N MET A 119 -9.97 31.75 5.47
CA MET A 119 -9.78 33.14 5.13
C MET A 119 -8.42 33.37 4.48
N GLU A 120 -8.38 34.27 3.51
CA GLU A 120 -7.15 34.84 2.96
C GLU A 120 -6.96 36.26 3.51
N TRP A 121 -5.75 36.56 3.95
CA TRP A 121 -5.36 37.89 4.45
C TRP A 121 -4.14 38.40 3.70
N SER A 122 -4.23 39.58 3.10
CA SER A 122 -3.08 40.21 2.44
C SER A 122 -2.03 40.61 3.47
N LEU A 123 -0.75 40.34 3.17
CA LEU A 123 0.38 40.78 4.00
C LEU A 123 0.88 42.18 3.61
N GLN A 124 0.19 42.86 2.70
CA GLN A 124 0.47 44.25 2.35
C GLN A 124 0.15 45.20 3.53
N SER A 125 0.94 46.27 3.63
CA SER A 125 0.74 47.30 4.65
C SER A 125 -0.65 47.92 4.59
N GLY A 126 -1.28 48.13 5.75
CA GLY A 126 -2.61 48.73 5.86
C GLY A 126 -3.78 47.73 5.76
N THR A 127 -3.53 46.44 5.54
CA THR A 127 -4.59 45.43 5.53
C THR A 127 -5.19 45.27 6.92
N SER A 128 -6.50 45.55 7.06
CA SER A 128 -7.22 45.51 8.34
C SER A 128 -8.27 44.39 8.44
N ARG A 129 -8.55 43.70 7.33
CA ARG A 129 -9.53 42.61 7.24
C ARG A 129 -9.13 41.59 6.19
N GLY A 130 -9.54 40.34 6.39
CA GLY A 130 -9.39 39.26 5.42
C GLY A 130 -10.58 39.13 4.47
N LYS A 131 -10.55 38.07 3.67
CA LYS A 131 -11.62 37.64 2.77
C LYS A 131 -11.89 36.16 3.03
N THR A 132 -13.15 35.80 3.24
CA THR A 132 -13.57 34.39 3.24
C THR A 132 -13.43 33.82 1.84
N ILE A 133 -12.68 32.72 1.71
CA ILE A 133 -12.48 32.04 0.42
C ILE A 133 -13.19 30.69 0.35
N ILE A 134 -13.37 30.00 1.48
CA ILE A 134 -14.04 28.68 1.55
C ILE A 134 -14.87 28.59 2.83
N ASN A 135 -16.08 28.03 2.76
CA ASN A 135 -16.87 27.63 3.93
C ASN A 135 -16.71 26.12 4.15
N VAL A 136 -16.07 25.74 5.25
CA VAL A 136 -15.67 24.35 5.54
C VAL A 136 -15.24 24.25 7.00
N TYR A 137 -15.48 23.10 7.63
CA TYR A 137 -15.04 22.83 9.00
C TYR A 137 -13.54 22.50 9.03
N CYS A 138 -12.70 23.50 8.75
CA CYS A 138 -11.26 23.32 8.55
C CYS A 138 -10.49 23.10 9.85
N LEU A 139 -9.66 22.06 9.88
CA LEU A 139 -8.61 21.88 10.88
C LEU A 139 -7.19 22.04 10.30
N GLY A 140 -6.99 21.75 9.00
CA GLY A 140 -5.68 21.69 8.36
C GLY A 140 -5.66 22.11 6.90
N LEU A 141 -4.53 22.68 6.49
CA LEU A 141 -4.28 23.22 5.15
C LEU A 141 -2.97 22.69 4.57
N ALA A 142 -2.98 22.41 3.27
CA ALA A 142 -1.78 22.23 2.48
C ALA A 142 -1.91 22.95 1.13
N MET A 143 -0.80 23.42 0.58
CA MET A 143 -0.75 24.05 -0.74
C MET A 143 0.31 23.33 -1.59
N ASP A 144 -0.02 23.08 -2.86
CA ASP A 144 0.96 22.57 -3.83
C ASP A 144 1.68 23.72 -4.54
N ASP A 145 2.69 23.38 -5.35
CA ASP A 145 3.50 24.37 -6.08
C ASP A 145 2.70 25.18 -7.12
N GLU A 146 1.52 24.68 -7.53
CA GLU A 146 0.61 25.38 -8.43
C GLU A 146 -0.23 26.43 -7.69
N GLY A 147 -0.32 26.34 -6.37
CA GLY A 147 -1.13 27.21 -5.51
C GLY A 147 -2.55 26.69 -5.27
N ALA A 148 -2.84 25.43 -5.62
CA ALA A 148 -4.09 24.78 -5.25
C ALA A 148 -3.99 24.28 -3.80
N ILE A 149 -5.07 24.46 -3.03
CA ILE A 149 -5.08 24.14 -1.61
C ILE A 149 -5.88 22.87 -1.32
N ARG A 150 -5.39 22.06 -0.38
CA ARG A 150 -6.12 20.96 0.23
C ARG A 150 -6.58 21.40 1.60
N VAL A 151 -7.84 21.16 1.90
CA VAL A 151 -8.47 21.55 3.15
C VAL A 151 -9.10 20.31 3.76
N THR A 152 -8.78 20.02 5.02
CA THR A 152 -9.51 19.01 5.77
C THR A 152 -10.90 19.53 6.09
N ASP A 153 -11.92 18.71 5.90
CA ASP A 153 -13.27 18.97 6.39
C ASP A 153 -13.56 17.98 7.50
N ALA A 154 -13.48 18.43 8.75
CA ALA A 154 -13.70 17.55 9.89
C ALA A 154 -15.19 17.20 10.12
N GLU A 155 -16.12 17.97 9.55
CA GLU A 155 -17.56 17.67 9.61
C GLU A 155 -17.95 16.65 8.54
N ALA A 156 -17.48 16.85 7.31
CA ALA A 156 -17.70 15.90 6.22
C ALA A 156 -16.79 14.67 6.29
N ARG A 157 -15.74 14.70 7.13
CA ARG A 157 -14.74 13.64 7.32
C ARG A 157 -13.98 13.34 6.03
N GLU A 158 -13.53 14.37 5.32
CA GLU A 158 -12.87 14.23 4.02
C GLU A 158 -11.77 15.29 3.82
N VAL A 159 -11.05 15.21 2.71
CA VAL A 159 -10.17 16.30 2.25
C VAL A 159 -10.60 16.77 0.88
N ARG A 160 -10.78 18.08 0.74
CA ARG A 160 -11.15 18.74 -0.51
C ARG A 160 -9.97 19.50 -1.10
N ARG A 161 -9.77 19.37 -2.41
CA ARG A 161 -8.85 20.20 -3.18
C ARG A 161 -9.61 21.35 -3.82
N TYR A 162 -9.11 22.56 -3.64
CA TYR A 162 -9.56 23.78 -4.29
C TYR A 162 -8.49 24.29 -5.26
N THR A 163 -8.90 24.75 -6.44
CA THR A 163 -7.99 25.42 -7.38
C THR A 163 -7.38 26.69 -6.79
N LYS A 164 -6.37 27.24 -7.46
CA LYS A 164 -5.77 28.55 -7.09
C LYS A 164 -6.79 29.69 -7.02
N ALA A 165 -7.89 29.61 -7.77
CA ALA A 165 -8.98 30.58 -7.72
C ALA A 165 -9.98 30.32 -6.57
N TYR A 166 -9.78 29.24 -5.81
CA TYR A 166 -10.66 28.75 -4.74
C TYR A 166 -12.08 28.35 -5.18
N THR A 167 -12.28 28.01 -6.46
CA THR A 167 -13.61 27.81 -7.05
C THR A 167 -14.00 26.36 -7.32
N GLU A 168 -13.05 25.49 -7.67
CA GLU A 168 -13.35 24.10 -8.01
C GLU A 168 -12.97 23.20 -6.85
N SER A 169 -13.95 22.57 -6.21
CA SER A 169 -13.72 21.60 -5.14
C SER A 169 -13.90 20.17 -5.64
N ILE A 170 -12.88 19.33 -5.46
CA ILE A 170 -13.01 17.87 -5.60
C ILE A 170 -12.56 17.20 -4.30
N VAL A 171 -13.21 16.10 -3.92
CA VAL A 171 -12.76 15.28 -2.80
C VAL A 171 -11.55 14.47 -3.24
N VAL A 172 -10.44 14.64 -2.53
CA VAL A 172 -9.15 13.99 -2.82
C VAL A 172 -8.72 12.97 -1.77
N ALA A 173 -9.42 12.92 -0.63
CA ALA A 173 -9.32 11.85 0.35
C ALA A 173 -10.71 11.55 0.92
N ASP A 174 -11.02 10.25 1.07
CA ASP A 174 -12.30 9.73 1.56
C ASP A 174 -13.52 10.10 0.68
N ARG A 175 -13.34 10.06 -0.64
CA ARG A 175 -14.32 10.47 -1.67
C ARG A 175 -15.63 9.68 -1.66
N ASN A 176 -15.63 8.49 -1.08
CA ASN A 176 -16.78 7.60 -1.02
C ASN A 176 -17.00 7.17 0.43
N GLY A 177 -18.04 7.70 1.08
CA GLY A 177 -18.54 7.21 2.36
C GLY A 177 -19.07 5.76 2.33
N GLU A 178 -18.70 4.99 1.31
CA GLU A 178 -18.95 3.56 1.11
C GLU A 178 -17.81 2.68 1.63
N LEU A 179 -16.68 3.28 2.03
CA LEU A 179 -15.67 2.57 2.80
C LEU A 179 -16.24 2.22 4.17
N ASN A 180 -15.98 1.00 4.66
CA ASN A 180 -16.36 0.61 6.02
C ASN A 180 -15.78 1.63 7.04
N ASP A 181 -16.36 1.69 8.24
CA ASP A 181 -15.96 2.66 9.28
C ASP A 181 -14.46 2.61 9.63
N PHE A 182 -13.79 1.50 9.29
CA PHE A 182 -12.37 1.32 9.52
C PHE A 182 -11.51 2.20 8.59
N TYR A 183 -11.86 2.43 7.32
CA TYR A 183 -11.05 3.24 6.38
C TYR A 183 -11.54 4.67 6.20
N ARG A 184 -12.71 4.97 6.74
CA ARG A 184 -13.22 6.34 6.80
C ARG A 184 -12.34 7.19 7.71
N LEU A 185 -12.07 8.42 7.30
CA LEU A 185 -11.40 9.39 8.17
C LEU A 185 -12.29 9.61 9.39
N GLY A 186 -11.75 9.54 10.61
CA GLY A 186 -12.49 9.79 11.84
C GLY A 186 -12.63 11.28 12.10
N VAL A 187 -11.51 11.94 12.35
CA VAL A 187 -11.38 13.40 12.46
C VAL A 187 -10.08 13.78 11.73
N PRO A 188 -10.16 14.11 10.42
CA PRO A 188 -8.99 14.53 9.66
C PRO A 188 -8.49 15.87 10.20
N HIS A 189 -7.35 15.85 10.87
CA HIS A 189 -6.83 17.00 11.58
C HIS A 189 -5.96 17.86 10.66
N ASN A 190 -4.79 17.35 10.27
CA ASN A 190 -3.87 18.05 9.36
C ASN A 190 -3.65 17.27 8.06
N VAL A 191 -3.32 17.99 7.00
CA VAL A 191 -3.08 17.48 5.65
C VAL A 191 -1.71 17.95 5.14
N ALA A 192 -1.02 17.10 4.39
CA ALA A 192 0.15 17.46 3.60
C ALA A 192 -0.02 16.96 2.17
N VAL A 193 0.69 17.58 1.23
CA VAL A 193 0.73 17.17 -0.17
C VAL A 193 2.18 17.15 -0.64
N ASP A 194 2.56 16.12 -1.40
CA ASP A 194 3.87 16.07 -2.06
C ASP A 194 3.82 16.57 -3.51
N SER A 195 4.99 16.62 -4.16
CA SER A 195 5.13 17.11 -5.54
C SER A 195 4.40 16.26 -6.58
N GLU A 196 4.06 15.01 -6.26
CA GLU A 196 3.28 14.12 -7.13
C GLU A 196 1.76 14.31 -6.95
N GLY A 197 1.37 15.07 -5.91
CA GLY A 197 -0.01 15.32 -5.55
C GLY A 197 -0.61 14.28 -4.63
N THR A 198 0.20 13.40 -4.03
CA THR A 198 -0.25 12.47 -2.98
C THR A 198 -0.62 13.25 -1.73
N VAL A 199 -1.78 12.95 -1.17
CA VAL A 199 -2.34 13.61 -0.01
C VAL A 199 -2.12 12.75 1.22
N TYR A 200 -1.47 13.29 2.25
CA TYR A 200 -1.27 12.64 3.53
C TYR A 200 -2.16 13.31 4.57
N VAL A 201 -2.91 12.53 5.33
CA VAL A 201 -3.89 13.04 6.32
C VAL A 201 -3.61 12.40 7.66
N SER A 202 -3.45 13.25 8.67
CA SER A 202 -3.43 12.82 10.07
C SER A 202 -4.87 12.69 10.57
N ASP A 203 -5.23 11.52 11.07
CA ASP A 203 -6.57 11.21 11.57
C ASP A 203 -6.51 11.02 13.08
N SER A 204 -6.89 12.09 13.78
CA SER A 204 -6.71 12.20 15.23
C SER A 204 -7.62 11.25 16.01
N ARG A 205 -8.85 11.01 15.52
CA ARG A 205 -9.79 10.08 16.16
C ARG A 205 -9.36 8.63 15.95
N MET A 206 -8.84 8.31 14.77
CA MET A 206 -8.37 6.95 14.44
C MET A 206 -6.91 6.69 14.82
N ARG A 207 -6.20 7.69 15.37
CA ARG A 207 -4.80 7.61 15.83
C ARG A 207 -3.84 7.09 14.76
N ARG A 208 -3.99 7.59 13.54
CA ARG A 208 -3.23 7.13 12.37
C ARG A 208 -2.92 8.25 11.40
N VAL A 209 -2.04 7.98 10.45
CA VAL A 209 -1.79 8.77 9.26
C VAL A 209 -2.10 7.91 8.05
N MET A 210 -2.84 8.47 7.10
CA MET A 210 -3.22 7.81 5.85
C MET A 210 -2.72 8.61 4.65
N LYS A 211 -2.46 7.93 3.52
CA LYS A 211 -2.14 8.56 2.24
C LYS A 211 -3.14 8.18 1.15
N TRP A 212 -3.42 9.13 0.25
CA TRP A 212 -4.20 8.95 -0.98
C TRP A 212 -3.36 9.41 -2.16
N MET A 213 -3.05 8.49 -3.07
CA MET A 213 -2.35 8.83 -4.31
C MET A 213 -3.34 9.29 -5.37
N LYS A 214 -2.89 10.15 -6.28
CA LYS A 214 -3.69 10.60 -7.41
C LYS A 214 -4.17 9.40 -8.24
N GLY A 215 -5.48 9.26 -8.42
CA GLY A 215 -6.09 8.17 -9.18
C GLY A 215 -6.42 6.90 -8.36
N LEU A 216 -6.02 6.82 -7.08
CA LEU A 216 -6.51 5.77 -6.17
C LEU A 216 -7.81 6.22 -5.48
N GLY A 217 -8.82 5.34 -5.46
CA GLY A 217 -10.10 5.59 -4.80
C GLY A 217 -10.06 5.42 -3.27
N SER A 218 -9.10 4.67 -2.74
CA SER A 218 -9.00 4.30 -1.32
C SER A 218 -7.67 4.77 -0.70
N GLY A 219 -7.70 4.99 0.62
CA GLY A 219 -6.56 5.44 1.40
C GLY A 219 -5.75 4.30 2.01
N ILE A 220 -4.45 4.51 2.14
CA ILE A 220 -3.50 3.54 2.73
C ILE A 220 -3.03 4.07 4.08
N ILE A 221 -3.06 3.25 5.14
CA ILE A 221 -2.47 3.61 6.44
C ILE A 221 -0.94 3.57 6.31
N VAL A 222 -0.26 4.66 6.67
CA VAL A 222 1.20 4.77 6.57
C VAL A 222 1.91 4.88 7.91
N ALA A 223 1.20 5.27 8.98
CA ALA A 223 1.75 5.32 10.33
C ALA A 223 0.64 5.32 11.38
N GLY A 224 0.93 4.83 12.59
CA GLY A 224 -0.07 4.68 13.65
C GLY A 224 -1.09 3.56 13.36
N HIS A 225 -2.17 3.52 14.14
CA HIS A 225 -3.16 2.43 14.22
C HIS A 225 -2.67 1.19 15.01
N GLU A 226 -3.55 0.59 15.83
CA GLU A 226 -3.27 -0.70 16.48
C GLU A 226 -3.15 -1.76 15.37
N VAL A 227 -2.05 -2.52 15.37
CA VAL A 227 -1.86 -3.66 14.47
C VAL A 227 -2.94 -4.69 14.83
N THR A 228 -4.05 -4.70 14.08
CA THR A 228 -5.15 -5.61 14.35
C THR A 228 -4.78 -7.04 13.96
N GLU A 229 -5.55 -8.02 14.46
CA GLU A 229 -5.43 -9.41 14.00
C GLU A 229 -5.47 -9.47 12.47
N THR A 230 -6.26 -8.66 11.78
CA THR A 230 -6.52 -8.72 10.32
C THR A 230 -5.41 -8.24 9.38
N GLN A 231 -4.28 -7.69 9.85
CA GLN A 231 -3.15 -7.31 8.98
C GLN A 231 -2.21 -8.50 8.70
N LEU A 232 -1.78 -8.64 7.43
CA LEU A 232 -0.74 -9.58 6.99
C LEU A 232 0.62 -9.17 7.58
N GLN A 233 1.42 -10.13 8.06
CA GLN A 233 2.73 -9.87 8.67
C GLN A 233 3.91 -10.53 7.94
N LEU A 234 3.67 -11.53 7.09
CA LEU A 234 4.65 -12.03 6.12
C LEU A 234 3.91 -12.90 5.08
N PRO A 235 3.25 -12.29 4.08
CA PRO A 235 2.50 -13.08 3.11
C PRO A 235 3.44 -13.85 2.19
N SER A 236 3.25 -15.17 2.05
CA SER A 236 4.14 -16.04 1.27
C SER A 236 3.53 -16.54 -0.04
N ASP A 237 2.22 -16.76 -0.07
CA ASP A 237 1.51 -17.24 -1.26
C ASP A 237 0.07 -16.69 -1.33
N VAL A 238 -0.48 -16.64 -2.54
CA VAL A 238 -1.80 -16.11 -2.86
C VAL A 238 -2.51 -16.97 -3.89
N LEU A 239 -3.78 -17.27 -3.63
CA LEU A 239 -4.63 -18.08 -4.50
C LEU A 239 -5.95 -17.38 -4.77
N PHE A 240 -6.45 -17.45 -6.00
CA PHE A 240 -7.77 -16.92 -6.35
C PHE A 240 -8.84 -18.03 -6.31
N ASP A 241 -9.85 -17.85 -5.46
CA ASP A 241 -11.04 -18.70 -5.42
C ASP A 241 -12.10 -18.15 -6.38
N LYS A 242 -12.20 -18.77 -7.56
CA LYS A 242 -13.17 -18.39 -8.60
C LYS A 242 -14.63 -18.54 -8.14
N GLN A 243 -14.93 -19.45 -7.21
CA GLN A 243 -16.31 -19.76 -6.81
C GLN A 243 -16.85 -18.75 -5.80
N THR A 244 -16.03 -18.28 -4.85
CA THR A 244 -16.40 -17.20 -3.91
C THR A 244 -16.00 -15.81 -4.41
N ASN A 245 -15.21 -15.74 -5.49
CA ASN A 245 -14.61 -14.51 -5.99
C ASN A 245 -13.79 -13.80 -4.90
N SER A 246 -12.93 -14.56 -4.23
CA SER A 246 -12.05 -14.10 -3.15
C SER A 246 -10.59 -14.46 -3.45
N ILE A 247 -9.67 -13.82 -2.75
CA ILE A 247 -8.27 -14.25 -2.69
C ILE A 247 -7.99 -14.86 -1.31
N LEU A 248 -7.28 -15.97 -1.31
CA LEU A 248 -6.74 -16.61 -0.12
C LEU A 248 -5.26 -16.26 -0.03
N ILE A 249 -4.80 -15.82 1.14
CA ILE A 249 -3.42 -15.41 1.36
C ILE A 249 -2.88 -16.19 2.55
N CYS A 250 -1.73 -16.82 2.35
CA CYS A 250 -0.97 -17.38 3.46
C CYS A 250 -0.20 -16.25 4.17
N ASP A 251 -0.35 -16.13 5.49
CA ASP A 251 0.32 -15.17 6.35
C ASP A 251 1.26 -15.92 7.31
N GLU A 252 2.49 -16.18 6.85
CA GLU A 252 3.45 -17.06 7.51
C GLU A 252 3.74 -16.61 8.95
N ALA A 253 4.05 -15.32 9.13
CA ALA A 253 4.42 -14.78 10.44
C ALA A 253 3.27 -14.82 11.45
N LYS A 254 2.01 -14.75 10.98
CA LYS A 254 0.82 -14.91 11.84
C LYS A 254 0.26 -16.33 11.86
N ARG A 255 0.90 -17.27 11.17
CA ARG A 255 0.58 -18.70 11.19
C ARG A 255 -0.87 -19.02 10.81
N ARG A 256 -1.32 -18.47 9.67
CA ARG A 256 -2.73 -18.58 9.25
C ARG A 256 -2.92 -18.36 7.76
N VAL A 257 -4.08 -18.77 7.26
CA VAL A 257 -4.60 -18.41 5.93
C VAL A 257 -5.79 -17.47 6.09
N MET A 258 -5.78 -16.38 5.33
CA MET A 258 -6.80 -15.34 5.34
C MET A 258 -7.58 -15.35 4.01
N GLU A 259 -8.89 -15.14 4.04
CA GLU A 259 -9.72 -14.99 2.84
C GLU A 259 -10.20 -13.54 2.67
N TRP A 260 -10.08 -13.00 1.46
CA TRP A 260 -10.47 -11.65 1.09
C TRP A 260 -11.47 -11.65 -0.08
N PRO A 261 -12.76 -11.38 0.16
CA PRO A 261 -13.75 -11.31 -0.91
C PRO A 261 -13.49 -10.08 -1.81
N LEU A 262 -13.40 -10.27 -3.14
CA LEU A 262 -13.11 -9.16 -4.08
C LEU A 262 -14.30 -8.24 -4.33
N GLN A 263 -15.51 -8.64 -3.93
CA GLN A 263 -16.73 -7.80 -4.08
C GLN A 263 -16.91 -6.81 -2.92
N SER A 264 -16.23 -7.04 -1.80
CA SER A 264 -16.12 -6.10 -0.69
C SER A 264 -14.70 -5.55 -0.68
N PHE A 265 -14.49 -4.31 -1.12
CA PHE A 265 -13.19 -3.62 -1.00
C PHE A 265 -12.85 -3.26 0.47
N THR A 266 -13.24 -4.11 1.42
CA THR A 266 -12.83 -4.04 2.81
C THR A 266 -11.48 -4.73 2.93
N THR A 267 -10.47 -3.99 3.38
CA THR A 267 -9.09 -4.47 3.58
C THR A 267 -8.91 -5.31 4.86
N LEU A 268 -9.96 -6.00 5.30
CA LEU A 268 -9.91 -6.97 6.39
C LEU A 268 -10.37 -8.32 5.84
N GLY A 269 -9.44 -9.27 5.77
CA GLY A 269 -9.75 -10.64 5.45
C GLY A 269 -10.37 -11.29 6.68
N GLU A 270 -11.19 -12.30 6.46
CA GLU A 270 -11.64 -13.16 7.55
C GLU A 270 -10.63 -14.29 7.72
N GLY A 271 -10.30 -14.63 8.98
CA GLY A 271 -9.44 -15.77 9.27
C GLY A 271 -10.11 -17.04 8.80
N PHE A 272 -9.50 -17.74 7.84
CA PHE A 272 -10.02 -18.99 7.29
C PHE A 272 -9.45 -20.21 8.02
N ILE A 273 -8.13 -20.22 8.25
CA ILE A 273 -7.42 -21.28 8.99
C ILE A 273 -6.38 -20.65 9.91
N ASP A 274 -6.37 -21.02 11.18
CA ASP A 274 -5.36 -20.60 12.15
C ASP A 274 -4.40 -21.75 12.54
N ASN A 275 -3.26 -21.38 13.15
CA ASN A 275 -2.27 -22.28 13.72
C ASN A 275 -1.58 -23.21 12.70
N ILE A 276 -1.36 -22.70 11.48
CA ILE A 276 -0.66 -23.38 10.38
C ILE A 276 0.55 -22.55 9.94
N ASP A 277 1.73 -23.17 9.81
CA ASP A 277 2.89 -22.52 9.17
C ASP A 277 2.77 -22.66 7.67
N CYS A 278 1.77 -21.99 7.11
CA CYS A 278 1.53 -22.06 5.68
C CYS A 278 2.71 -21.45 4.93
N VAL A 279 3.02 -22.00 3.74
CA VAL A 279 3.93 -21.37 2.79
C VAL A 279 3.32 -21.33 1.39
N GLY A 280 2.63 -22.41 0.98
CA GLY A 280 2.00 -22.56 -0.33
C GLY A 280 0.56 -23.07 -0.26
N LEU A 281 -0.23 -22.71 -1.28
CA LEU A 281 -1.67 -22.89 -1.38
C LEU A 281 -2.07 -23.48 -2.74
N ALA A 282 -2.96 -24.48 -2.74
CA ALA A 282 -3.64 -24.95 -3.94
C ALA A 282 -5.10 -25.28 -3.65
N MET A 283 -5.96 -25.28 -4.67
CA MET A 283 -7.37 -25.60 -4.52
C MET A 283 -7.81 -26.58 -5.61
N ASP A 284 -8.60 -27.59 -5.22
CA ASP A 284 -9.24 -28.51 -6.17
C ASP A 284 -10.53 -27.93 -6.76
N ASP A 285 -11.09 -28.61 -7.77
CA ASP A 285 -12.27 -28.13 -8.51
C ASP A 285 -13.52 -28.10 -7.59
N GLU A 286 -13.54 -28.87 -6.50
CA GLU A 286 -14.56 -28.84 -5.45
C GLU A 286 -14.39 -27.69 -4.43
N GLY A 287 -13.24 -27.00 -4.46
CA GLY A 287 -12.93 -25.89 -3.57
C GLY A 287 -12.32 -26.29 -2.22
N ALA A 288 -11.80 -27.51 -2.09
CA ALA A 288 -10.98 -27.86 -0.95
C ALA A 288 -9.59 -27.22 -1.09
N LEU A 289 -9.11 -26.63 0.00
CA LEU A 289 -7.82 -25.96 0.06
C LEU A 289 -6.74 -26.93 0.54
N TYR A 290 -5.61 -26.95 -0.14
CA TYR A 290 -4.41 -27.70 0.20
C TYR A 290 -3.35 -26.70 0.63
N VAL A 291 -2.77 -26.92 1.80
CA VAL A 291 -1.82 -25.99 2.42
C VAL A 291 -0.57 -26.77 2.84
N THR A 292 0.60 -26.31 2.42
CA THR A 292 1.89 -26.81 2.95
C THR A 292 2.10 -26.26 4.36
N ASP A 293 2.30 -27.12 5.37
CA ASP A 293 2.73 -26.71 6.72
C ASP A 293 4.23 -26.99 6.84
N VAL A 294 5.05 -25.94 6.67
CA VAL A 294 6.50 -26.07 6.55
C VAL A 294 7.14 -26.58 7.84
N ARG A 295 6.57 -26.22 9.01
CA ARG A 295 7.10 -26.65 10.31
C ARG A 295 6.79 -28.11 10.59
N LYS A 296 5.64 -28.60 10.14
CA LYS A 296 5.25 -30.01 10.32
C LYS A 296 5.70 -30.91 9.18
N HIS A 297 6.25 -30.35 8.10
CA HIS A 297 6.71 -31.09 6.92
C HIS A 297 5.58 -31.96 6.33
N GLU A 298 4.43 -31.33 6.12
CA GLU A 298 3.22 -31.99 5.67
C GLU A 298 2.39 -31.10 4.75
N VAL A 299 1.48 -31.73 4.01
CA VAL A 299 0.39 -31.04 3.31
C VAL A 299 -0.93 -31.41 3.96
N ARG A 300 -1.75 -30.41 4.26
CA ARG A 300 -3.09 -30.57 4.79
C ARG A 300 -4.14 -30.19 3.76
N ARG A 301 -5.20 -31.01 3.66
CA ARG A 301 -6.40 -30.72 2.89
C ARG A 301 -7.54 -30.28 3.82
N TYR A 302 -8.10 -29.12 3.54
CA TYR A 302 -9.24 -28.52 4.21
C TYR A 302 -10.42 -28.56 3.26
N ALA A 303 -11.47 -29.30 3.62
CA ALA A 303 -12.71 -29.27 2.86
C ALA A 303 -13.27 -27.84 2.84
N ARG A 304 -13.99 -27.46 1.78
CA ARG A 304 -14.54 -26.10 1.64
C ARG A 304 -15.33 -25.68 2.89
N GLY A 305 -14.98 -24.52 3.45
CA GLY A 305 -15.60 -23.98 4.66
C GLY A 305 -15.27 -24.73 5.97
N SER A 306 -14.35 -25.70 5.94
CA SER A 306 -13.92 -26.44 7.12
C SER A 306 -12.57 -25.92 7.63
N PRO A 307 -12.48 -25.50 8.91
CA PRO A 307 -11.21 -25.09 9.51
C PRO A 307 -10.34 -26.30 9.93
N THR A 308 -10.82 -27.53 9.75
CA THR A 308 -10.12 -28.75 10.15
C THR A 308 -9.49 -29.45 8.95
N GLY A 309 -8.16 -29.47 8.92
CA GLY A 309 -7.38 -30.10 7.85
C GLY A 309 -7.06 -31.56 8.12
N THR A 310 -7.05 -32.37 7.06
CA THR A 310 -6.61 -33.78 7.04
C THR A 310 -5.24 -33.90 6.39
N LEU A 311 -4.37 -34.78 6.91
CA LEU A 311 -3.05 -35.05 6.34
C LEU A 311 -3.20 -35.77 4.99
N VAL A 312 -2.56 -35.24 3.93
CA VAL A 312 -2.59 -35.83 2.58
C VAL A 312 -1.21 -36.10 1.98
N ALA A 313 -0.14 -35.49 2.50
CA ALA A 313 1.24 -35.81 2.12
C ALA A 313 2.20 -35.52 3.30
N GLY A 314 3.29 -36.28 3.41
CA GLY A 314 4.29 -36.11 4.46
C GLY A 314 3.79 -36.49 5.86
N GLY A 315 4.14 -35.67 6.87
CA GLY A 315 3.68 -35.85 8.26
C GLY A 315 4.47 -36.86 9.10
N ASN A 316 5.56 -37.42 8.55
CA ASN A 316 6.45 -38.35 9.26
C ASN A 316 7.79 -37.71 9.64
N GLY A 317 7.77 -36.41 9.91
CA GLY A 317 8.96 -35.60 10.22
C GLY A 317 9.81 -35.27 9.00
N LYS A 318 10.83 -34.44 9.24
CA LYS A 318 11.83 -34.03 8.25
C LYS A 318 12.66 -35.23 7.79
N GLY A 319 12.80 -35.40 6.48
CA GLY A 319 13.69 -36.39 5.89
C GLY A 319 13.49 -36.53 4.38
N ASP A 320 14.22 -37.46 3.77
CA ASP A 320 14.23 -37.74 2.33
C ASP A 320 13.53 -39.06 1.97
N GLY A 321 12.97 -39.78 2.94
CA GLY A 321 12.15 -40.96 2.71
C GLY A 321 10.92 -40.66 1.84
N LEU A 322 10.34 -41.68 1.21
CA LEU A 322 9.15 -41.50 0.36
C LEU A 322 7.90 -41.07 1.16
N HIS A 323 7.88 -41.27 2.47
CA HIS A 323 6.82 -40.82 3.38
C HIS A 323 7.16 -39.51 4.12
N GLN A 324 8.27 -38.86 3.77
CA GLN A 324 8.77 -37.65 4.42
C GLN A 324 8.89 -36.49 3.42
N LEU A 325 8.85 -35.28 3.96
CA LEU A 325 9.09 -34.02 3.26
C LEU A 325 10.12 -33.21 4.05
N ASN A 326 10.74 -32.23 3.42
CA ASN A 326 11.71 -31.35 4.02
C ASN A 326 11.59 -29.95 3.44
N ASN A 327 11.16 -28.99 4.28
CA ASN A 327 10.96 -27.59 3.89
C ASN A 327 10.10 -27.42 2.62
N SER A 328 9.01 -28.17 2.49
CA SER A 328 8.18 -28.12 1.29
C SER A 328 7.52 -26.75 1.10
N GLN A 329 7.84 -26.06 0.01
CA GLN A 329 7.42 -24.67 -0.21
C GLN A 329 6.01 -24.57 -0.80
N ASN A 330 5.73 -25.27 -1.90
CA ASN A 330 4.44 -25.19 -2.59
C ASN A 330 3.85 -26.57 -2.97
N VAL A 331 2.58 -26.53 -3.37
CA VAL A 331 1.72 -27.66 -3.67
C VAL A 331 0.87 -27.37 -4.90
N ALA A 332 0.59 -28.39 -5.71
CA ALA A 332 -0.47 -28.39 -6.71
C ALA A 332 -1.32 -29.64 -6.57
N VAL A 333 -2.54 -29.58 -7.08
CA VAL A 333 -3.50 -30.69 -7.03
C VAL A 333 -4.14 -30.91 -8.39
N ASP A 334 -4.26 -32.18 -8.82
CA ASP A 334 -4.99 -32.53 -10.03
C ASP A 334 -6.46 -32.86 -9.75
N SER A 335 -7.24 -33.10 -10.81
CA SER A 335 -8.67 -33.41 -10.72
C SER A 335 -8.99 -34.75 -10.05
N GLU A 336 -7.99 -35.59 -9.79
CA GLU A 336 -8.16 -36.86 -9.05
C GLU A 336 -7.83 -36.70 -7.56
N GLY A 337 -7.45 -35.48 -7.13
CA GLY A 337 -6.98 -35.18 -5.78
C GLY A 337 -5.55 -35.62 -5.52
N THR A 338 -4.77 -35.97 -6.56
CA THR A 338 -3.34 -36.25 -6.40
C THR A 338 -2.60 -34.95 -6.12
N VAL A 339 -1.81 -34.96 -5.06
CA VAL A 339 -1.07 -33.79 -4.57
C VAL A 339 0.37 -33.87 -5.06
N TYR A 340 0.88 -32.79 -5.65
CA TYR A 340 2.27 -32.63 -6.10
C TYR A 340 2.93 -31.58 -5.21
N VAL A 341 4.11 -31.86 -4.65
CA VAL A 341 4.74 -31.03 -3.64
C VAL A 341 6.18 -30.72 -4.04
N SER A 342 6.57 -29.44 -4.00
CA SER A 342 7.97 -29.05 -4.11
C SER A 342 8.66 -29.37 -2.79
N ASP A 343 9.47 -30.42 -2.78
CA ASP A 343 10.21 -30.89 -1.61
C ASP A 343 11.58 -30.20 -1.60
N THR A 344 11.56 -28.91 -1.28
CA THR A 344 12.58 -27.91 -1.64
C THR A 344 13.98 -28.25 -1.14
N ASP A 345 14.12 -28.58 0.15
CA ASP A 345 15.42 -28.93 0.74
C ASP A 345 15.89 -30.33 0.32
N ASN A 346 15.01 -31.15 -0.27
CA ASN A 346 15.35 -32.45 -0.86
C ASN A 346 15.48 -32.37 -2.40
N HIS A 347 15.39 -31.16 -2.98
CA HIS A 347 15.65 -30.88 -4.39
C HIS A 347 14.89 -31.78 -5.38
N ARG A 348 13.62 -32.06 -5.07
CA ARG A 348 12.77 -32.94 -5.86
C ARG A 348 11.32 -32.48 -5.85
N VAL A 349 10.53 -33.06 -6.75
CA VAL A 349 9.07 -32.97 -6.68
C VAL A 349 8.51 -34.37 -6.44
N MET A 350 7.57 -34.45 -5.50
CA MET A 350 6.95 -35.69 -5.06
C MET A 350 5.44 -35.61 -5.29
N LYS A 351 4.80 -36.73 -5.65
CA LYS A 351 3.34 -36.83 -5.72
C LYS A 351 2.76 -37.85 -4.74
N TRP A 352 1.58 -37.55 -4.20
CA TRP A 352 0.79 -38.46 -3.37
C TRP A 352 -0.60 -38.64 -3.96
N MET A 353 -0.96 -39.89 -4.26
CA MET A 353 -2.34 -40.24 -4.60
C MET A 353 -3.20 -40.22 -3.34
N THR A 354 -4.50 -39.98 -3.50
CA THR A 354 -5.47 -39.98 -2.41
C THR A 354 -5.37 -41.25 -1.56
N GLY A 355 -5.08 -41.10 -0.26
CA GLY A 355 -4.95 -42.20 0.70
C GLY A 355 -3.60 -42.94 0.68
N ALA A 356 -2.64 -42.52 -0.15
CA ALA A 356 -1.30 -43.09 -0.16
C ALA A 356 -0.55 -42.79 1.15
N LYS A 357 0.23 -43.77 1.63
CA LYS A 357 1.09 -43.61 2.82
C LYS A 357 2.48 -43.06 2.47
N GLU A 358 2.91 -43.24 1.23
CA GLU A 358 4.19 -42.79 0.70
C GLU A 358 3.96 -42.15 -0.67
N GLY A 359 4.83 -41.22 -1.03
CA GLY A 359 4.81 -40.52 -2.29
C GLY A 359 5.64 -41.20 -3.35
N ILE A 360 5.52 -40.69 -4.56
CA ILE A 360 6.30 -41.11 -5.72
C ILE A 360 7.05 -39.89 -6.23
N ARG A 361 8.35 -40.02 -6.43
CA ARG A 361 9.15 -38.96 -7.04
C ARG A 361 8.75 -38.78 -8.50
N VAL A 362 8.38 -37.56 -8.89
CA VAL A 362 7.93 -37.24 -10.26
C VAL A 362 8.94 -36.42 -11.04
N ALA A 363 9.75 -35.62 -10.35
CA ALA A 363 10.80 -34.82 -10.97
C ALA A 363 12.06 -34.80 -10.09
N ALA A 364 13.19 -34.70 -10.78
CA ALA A 364 14.55 -34.79 -10.28
C ALA A 364 14.93 -36.10 -9.58
N ASN A 365 16.23 -36.33 -9.42
CA ASN A 365 16.77 -37.48 -8.69
C ASN A 365 16.86 -37.25 -7.17
N GLY A 366 16.62 -36.02 -6.69
CA GLY A 366 16.76 -35.62 -5.28
C GLY A 366 18.15 -35.13 -4.89
N GLU A 367 19.04 -34.91 -5.86
CA GLU A 367 20.35 -34.31 -5.65
C GLU A 367 20.37 -32.88 -6.22
N ALA A 368 20.95 -31.95 -5.46
CA ALA A 368 21.17 -30.59 -5.93
C ALA A 368 22.13 -30.57 -7.14
N GLY A 369 21.69 -30.00 -8.25
CA GLY A 369 22.57 -29.78 -9.40
C GLY A 369 21.86 -29.12 -10.57
N GLY A 370 22.62 -28.80 -11.63
CA GLY A 370 22.14 -28.04 -12.79
C GLY A 370 21.74 -28.89 -13.99
N GLU A 371 21.92 -30.21 -13.92
CA GLU A 371 21.53 -31.13 -15.01
C GLU A 371 20.01 -31.13 -15.23
N LEU A 372 19.55 -31.58 -16.40
CA LEU A 372 18.11 -31.61 -16.72
C LEU A 372 17.32 -32.61 -15.87
N TYR A 373 18.00 -33.61 -15.29
CA TYR A 373 17.42 -34.56 -14.33
C TYR A 373 17.62 -34.14 -12.86
N GLN A 374 18.13 -32.93 -12.61
CA GLN A 374 18.35 -32.36 -11.29
C GLN A 374 17.56 -31.06 -11.12
N LEU A 375 17.25 -30.75 -9.87
CA LEU A 375 16.71 -29.47 -9.44
C LEU A 375 17.60 -28.95 -8.30
N LYS A 376 17.46 -27.67 -7.98
CA LYS A 376 18.08 -27.05 -6.82
C LYS A 376 17.12 -26.06 -6.20
N GLU A 377 16.68 -26.41 -5.00
CA GLU A 377 15.72 -25.63 -4.19
C GLU A 377 14.45 -25.27 -4.99
N PRO A 378 13.66 -26.25 -5.48
CA PRO A 378 12.43 -25.94 -6.18
C PRO A 378 11.45 -25.24 -5.24
N THR A 379 11.01 -24.03 -5.58
CA THR A 379 10.20 -23.16 -4.71
C THR A 379 8.71 -23.26 -5.03
N ASP A 380 8.37 -23.18 -6.32
CA ASP A 380 6.98 -23.19 -6.79
C ASP A 380 6.77 -24.20 -7.93
N LEU A 381 5.52 -24.64 -8.12
CA LEU A 381 5.12 -25.54 -9.18
C LEU A 381 3.65 -25.35 -9.59
N LEU A 382 3.33 -25.66 -10.85
CA LEU A 382 1.95 -25.75 -11.34
C LEU A 382 1.79 -26.88 -12.35
N LEU A 383 0.56 -27.38 -12.49
CA LEU A 383 0.22 -28.44 -13.44
C LEU A 383 -0.27 -27.83 -14.76
N ASP A 384 0.39 -28.20 -15.85
CA ASP A 384 -0.17 -28.02 -17.19
C ASP A 384 -1.01 -29.25 -17.55
N LYS A 385 -2.30 -29.17 -17.20
CA LYS A 385 -3.28 -30.24 -17.46
C LYS A 385 -3.41 -30.57 -18.94
N LYS A 386 -3.14 -29.62 -19.86
CA LYS A 386 -3.30 -29.85 -21.31
C LYS A 386 -2.15 -30.67 -21.88
N ASN A 387 -0.93 -30.39 -21.42
CA ASN A 387 0.27 -31.07 -21.90
C ASN A 387 0.66 -32.28 -21.03
N ASN A 388 -0.08 -32.53 -19.94
CA ASN A 388 0.24 -33.54 -18.95
C ASN A 388 1.69 -33.37 -18.45
N SER A 389 2.03 -32.14 -18.07
CA SER A 389 3.34 -31.74 -17.56
C SER A 389 3.21 -30.94 -16.27
N ILE A 390 4.33 -30.79 -15.57
CA ILE A 390 4.47 -29.94 -14.40
C ILE A 390 5.53 -28.88 -14.68
N ILE A 391 5.21 -27.62 -14.40
CA ILE A 391 6.14 -26.50 -14.50
C ILE A 391 6.65 -26.18 -13.11
N ILE A 392 7.96 -26.00 -12.96
CA ILE A 392 8.66 -25.93 -11.68
C ILE A 392 9.61 -24.73 -11.69
N CYS A 393 9.52 -23.86 -10.68
CA CYS A 393 10.57 -22.89 -10.39
C CYS A 393 11.79 -23.64 -9.84
N ASP A 394 12.89 -23.67 -10.60
CA ASP A 394 14.17 -24.22 -10.16
C ASP A 394 15.05 -23.10 -9.63
N PHE A 395 14.62 -22.50 -8.50
CA PHE A 395 15.11 -21.23 -7.98
C PHE A 395 16.63 -21.18 -7.82
N GLY A 396 17.23 -22.23 -7.22
CA GLY A 396 18.67 -22.29 -6.97
C GLY A 396 19.52 -22.42 -8.24
N ASN A 397 18.90 -22.79 -9.36
CA ASN A 397 19.51 -22.82 -10.69
C ASN A 397 19.10 -21.63 -11.58
N ARG A 398 18.24 -20.74 -11.09
CA ARG A 398 17.74 -19.54 -11.79
C ARG A 398 17.05 -19.85 -13.11
N ARG A 399 16.19 -20.86 -13.12
CA ARG A 399 15.46 -21.28 -14.32
C ARG A 399 14.06 -21.77 -13.98
N VAL A 400 13.23 -21.88 -15.01
CA VAL A 400 11.94 -22.58 -14.96
C VAL A 400 12.04 -23.84 -15.78
N MET A 401 11.61 -24.96 -15.20
CA MET A 401 11.67 -26.29 -15.80
C MET A 401 10.25 -26.79 -16.11
N GLU A 402 10.07 -27.44 -17.25
CA GLU A 402 8.88 -28.23 -17.56
C GLU A 402 9.24 -29.72 -17.52
N TRP A 403 8.45 -30.54 -16.83
CA TRP A 403 8.66 -31.97 -16.72
C TRP A 403 7.41 -32.73 -17.17
N SER A 404 7.58 -33.69 -18.09
CA SER A 404 6.45 -34.51 -18.56
C SER A 404 5.98 -35.48 -17.48
N LEU A 405 4.68 -35.52 -17.20
CA LEU A 405 4.06 -36.50 -16.30
C LEU A 405 3.69 -37.80 -17.02
N GLN A 406 4.02 -37.93 -18.31
CA GLN A 406 3.89 -39.19 -19.03
C GLN A 406 4.92 -40.21 -18.52
N SER A 407 4.57 -41.50 -18.58
CA SER A 407 5.47 -42.57 -18.13
C SER A 407 6.77 -42.58 -18.92
N GLY A 408 7.90 -42.67 -18.20
CA GLY A 408 9.24 -42.78 -18.79
C GLY A 408 10.03 -41.48 -18.92
N ALA A 409 9.49 -40.34 -18.50
CA ALA A 409 10.27 -39.10 -18.40
C ALA A 409 11.38 -39.23 -17.35
N SER A 410 12.64 -39.11 -17.77
CA SER A 410 13.84 -39.19 -16.91
C SER A 410 14.48 -37.83 -16.61
N GLU A 411 14.14 -36.80 -17.39
CA GLU A 411 14.65 -35.45 -17.28
C GLU A 411 13.57 -34.42 -17.66
N GLY A 412 13.75 -33.19 -17.20
CA GLY A 412 12.92 -32.05 -17.58
C GLY A 412 13.51 -31.27 -18.75
N LYS A 413 12.84 -30.18 -19.11
CA LYS A 413 13.26 -29.21 -20.12
C LYS A 413 13.32 -27.84 -19.48
N ALA A 414 14.46 -27.15 -19.59
CA ALA A 414 14.53 -25.73 -19.25
C ALA A 414 13.70 -24.92 -20.25
N ILE A 415 12.71 -24.17 -19.77
CA ILE A 415 11.79 -23.39 -20.59
C ILE A 415 12.03 -21.88 -20.46
N ILE A 416 12.57 -21.44 -19.33
CA ILE A 416 13.01 -20.06 -19.09
C ILE A 416 14.33 -20.14 -18.31
N ASP A 417 15.31 -19.32 -18.67
CA ASP A 417 16.63 -19.28 -18.03
C ASP A 417 16.96 -17.86 -17.57
N GLY A 418 17.82 -17.74 -16.56
CA GLY A 418 18.25 -16.47 -15.99
C GLY A 418 17.23 -15.78 -15.06
N VAL A 419 16.28 -16.52 -14.52
CA VAL A 419 15.21 -15.98 -13.65
C VAL A 419 15.24 -16.56 -12.24
N TYR A 420 15.22 -15.71 -11.20
CA TYR A 420 15.04 -16.18 -9.81
C TYR A 420 13.57 -16.44 -9.51
N CYS A 421 13.06 -17.50 -10.13
CA CYS A 421 11.66 -17.91 -10.07
C CYS A 421 11.23 -18.26 -8.65
N SER A 422 10.33 -17.46 -8.08
CA SER A 422 9.72 -17.71 -6.76
C SER A 422 8.20 -17.92 -6.81
N GLY A 423 7.60 -17.83 -7.99
CA GLY A 423 6.15 -17.76 -8.17
C GLY A 423 5.76 -17.97 -9.63
N LEU A 424 4.78 -18.83 -9.86
CA LEU A 424 4.24 -19.24 -11.15
C LEU A 424 2.71 -19.10 -11.16
N ALA A 425 2.18 -18.58 -12.27
CA ALA A 425 0.75 -18.65 -12.54
C ALA A 425 0.51 -18.93 -14.02
N MET A 426 -0.44 -19.81 -14.33
CA MET A 426 -0.80 -20.15 -15.72
C MET A 426 -2.25 -19.78 -15.99
N ASN A 427 -2.51 -19.23 -17.17
CA ASN A 427 -3.88 -18.99 -17.63
C ASN A 427 -4.43 -20.19 -18.43
N ASP A 428 -5.73 -20.16 -18.73
CA ASP A 428 -6.39 -21.23 -19.48
C ASP A 428 -5.85 -21.42 -20.92
N GLU A 429 -5.01 -20.52 -21.44
CA GLU A 429 -4.38 -20.60 -22.75
C GLU A 429 -2.97 -21.21 -22.71
N GLY A 430 -2.42 -21.42 -21.51
CA GLY A 430 -1.07 -21.94 -21.28
C GLY A 430 0.02 -20.86 -21.19
N ALA A 431 -0.35 -19.58 -21.24
CA ALA A 431 0.60 -18.50 -20.98
C ALA A 431 0.92 -18.44 -19.48
N ILE A 432 2.19 -18.24 -19.14
CA ILE A 432 2.67 -18.25 -17.76
C ILE A 432 3.16 -16.89 -17.33
N ARG A 433 2.89 -16.54 -16.08
CA ARG A 433 3.52 -15.42 -15.36
C ARG A 433 4.55 -15.98 -14.41
N VAL A 434 5.72 -15.35 -14.37
CA VAL A 434 6.84 -15.74 -13.54
C VAL A 434 7.28 -14.55 -12.72
N THR A 435 7.38 -14.71 -11.40
CA THR A 435 7.99 -13.69 -10.53
C THR A 435 9.50 -13.89 -10.50
N ASP A 436 10.25 -12.82 -10.73
CA ASP A 436 11.71 -12.79 -10.56
C ASP A 436 12.08 -12.04 -9.28
N ALA A 437 12.60 -12.76 -8.29
CA ALA A 437 12.97 -12.20 -6.99
C ALA A 437 14.21 -11.27 -7.05
N GLU A 438 15.10 -11.46 -8.01
CA GLU A 438 16.30 -10.62 -8.19
C GLU A 438 15.95 -9.34 -8.95
N ALA A 439 15.22 -9.47 -10.06
CA ALA A 439 14.77 -8.34 -10.87
C ALA A 439 13.59 -7.56 -10.22
N ARG A 440 12.92 -8.15 -9.21
CA ARG A 440 11.76 -7.59 -8.51
C ARG A 440 10.62 -7.27 -9.45
N GLU A 441 10.33 -8.22 -10.34
CA GLU A 441 9.33 -8.07 -11.37
C GLU A 441 8.50 -9.34 -11.58
N VAL A 442 7.41 -9.19 -12.34
CA VAL A 442 6.59 -10.28 -12.83
C VAL A 442 6.53 -10.16 -14.34
N SER A 443 6.96 -11.20 -15.04
CA SER A 443 7.02 -11.22 -16.50
C SER A 443 6.03 -12.23 -17.06
N LEU A 444 5.38 -11.88 -18.17
CA LEU A 444 4.42 -12.71 -18.87
C LEU A 444 5.09 -13.37 -20.07
N TYR A 445 4.94 -14.68 -20.19
CA TYR A 445 5.45 -15.50 -21.28
C TYR A 445 4.30 -16.15 -22.05
N THR A 446 4.47 -16.33 -23.35
CA THR A 446 3.52 -17.11 -24.18
C THR A 446 3.52 -18.58 -23.75
N LYS A 447 2.59 -19.37 -24.29
CA LYS A 447 2.57 -20.84 -24.10
C LYS A 447 3.78 -21.56 -24.71
N GLU A 448 4.49 -20.90 -25.62
CA GLU A 448 5.80 -21.33 -26.16
C GLU A 448 6.97 -20.76 -25.35
N TYR A 449 6.70 -20.15 -24.20
CA TYR A 449 7.68 -19.58 -23.27
C TYR A 449 8.52 -18.44 -23.85
N THR A 450 7.96 -17.71 -24.82
CA THR A 450 8.55 -16.45 -25.28
C THR A 450 8.11 -15.32 -24.37
N GLU A 451 9.05 -14.54 -23.83
CA GLU A 451 8.70 -13.37 -23.03
C GLU A 451 7.93 -12.35 -23.87
N ILE A 452 6.79 -11.90 -23.34
CA ILE A 452 5.95 -10.87 -23.96
C ILE A 452 6.31 -9.51 -23.38
N MET A 453 6.25 -9.40 -22.05
CA MET A 453 6.43 -8.15 -21.31
C MET A 453 6.55 -8.37 -19.81
N VAL A 454 7.17 -7.40 -19.13
CA VAL A 454 7.03 -7.20 -17.68
C VAL A 454 5.63 -6.65 -17.38
N VAL A 455 4.86 -7.35 -16.55
CA VAL A 455 3.49 -6.99 -16.17
C VAL A 455 3.39 -6.32 -14.80
N ALA A 456 4.42 -6.40 -13.96
CA ALA A 456 4.53 -5.68 -12.69
C ALA A 456 5.99 -5.57 -12.22
N GLY A 457 6.37 -4.50 -11.50
CA GLY A 457 7.72 -4.32 -10.94
C GLY A 457 8.75 -3.68 -11.88
N GLY A 458 10.04 -3.83 -11.57
CA GLY A 458 11.18 -3.25 -12.33
C GLY A 458 11.71 -1.89 -11.83
N GLU A 459 12.84 -1.41 -12.40
CA GLU A 459 13.47 -0.11 -12.04
C GLU A 459 12.60 1.12 -12.39
N ALA A 460 11.65 0.96 -13.32
CA ALA A 460 10.66 1.96 -13.66
C ALA A 460 9.29 1.44 -13.21
N GLY A 461 8.88 1.80 -11.98
CA GLY A 461 7.60 1.38 -11.41
C GLY A 461 6.43 1.63 -12.36
N LEU A 462 5.93 0.57 -12.98
CA LEU A 462 4.67 0.62 -13.71
C LEU A 462 3.51 0.75 -12.70
N ASP A 463 2.63 1.69 -13.00
CA ASP A 463 1.41 2.03 -12.27
C ASP A 463 0.58 0.78 -11.93
N ALA A 464 0.17 0.66 -10.66
CA ALA A 464 -0.71 -0.38 -10.13
C ALA A 464 -2.03 -0.55 -10.92
N TRP A 465 -2.47 0.46 -11.67
CA TRP A 465 -3.59 0.36 -12.60
C TRP A 465 -3.30 -0.46 -13.85
N THR A 466 -2.07 -0.45 -14.38
CA THR A 466 -1.69 -1.37 -15.47
C THR A 466 -1.66 -2.81 -14.95
N ILE A 467 -1.28 -3.00 -13.68
CA ILE A 467 -1.24 -4.29 -13.01
C ILE A 467 -2.66 -4.86 -12.82
N ILE A 468 -3.62 -4.07 -12.31
CA ILE A 468 -5.01 -4.52 -12.12
C ILE A 468 -5.74 -4.69 -13.46
N PHE A 469 -5.51 -3.82 -14.44
CA PHE A 469 -6.13 -3.92 -15.76
C PHE A 469 -5.65 -5.17 -16.53
N ASN A 470 -4.38 -5.58 -16.34
CA ASN A 470 -3.83 -6.81 -16.92
C ASN A 470 -4.20 -8.09 -16.15
N LEU A 471 -4.65 -7.98 -14.90
CA LEU A 471 -5.11 -9.10 -14.06
C LEU A 471 -6.58 -9.49 -14.32
N LEU A 472 -7.42 -8.60 -14.89
CA LEU A 472 -8.88 -8.79 -14.96
C LEU A 472 -9.46 -9.20 -16.33
N HIS A 473 -8.65 -9.41 -17.38
CA HIS A 473 -9.18 -9.82 -18.68
C HIS A 473 -9.35 -11.35 -18.83
N HIS A 474 -10.38 -11.87 -18.17
CA HIS A 474 -11.13 -13.09 -18.57
C HIS A 474 -12.57 -12.74 -18.98
N VAL A 475 -12.77 -11.66 -19.74
CA VAL A 475 -14.07 -11.34 -20.34
C VAL A 475 -13.86 -10.96 -21.80
N LYS A 476 -14.29 -11.83 -22.72
CA LYS A 476 -14.55 -11.41 -24.10
C LYS A 476 -15.78 -10.49 -24.09
N PRO A 477 -15.70 -9.23 -24.57
CA PRO A 477 -16.89 -8.52 -24.99
C PRO A 477 -17.21 -8.98 -26.42
N GLY A 478 -18.32 -9.69 -26.58
CA GLY A 478 -18.98 -9.75 -27.87
C GLY A 478 -19.50 -8.36 -28.23
N GLY A 479 -19.32 -7.94 -29.49
CA GLY A 479 -20.05 -6.81 -30.07
C GLY A 479 -19.21 -5.57 -30.37
N ASN A 480 -18.84 -5.45 -31.65
CA ASN A 480 -18.60 -4.25 -32.47
C ASN A 480 -18.31 -2.89 -31.79
N GLY A 481 -17.09 -2.41 -32.04
CA GLY A 481 -16.84 -0.98 -32.30
C GLY A 481 -15.88 -0.31 -31.34
N LYS A 482 -14.72 0.13 -31.88
CA LYS A 482 -13.65 0.97 -31.30
C LYS A 482 -12.50 0.23 -30.61
N TRP A 483 -11.63 -0.39 -31.41
CA TRP A 483 -10.23 -0.70 -31.04
C TRP A 483 -9.18 -0.07 -32.00
N ASP A 484 -9.59 0.74 -32.97
CA ASP A 484 -8.66 1.28 -34.00
C ASP A 484 -7.90 2.57 -33.62
N GLU A 485 -8.04 3.12 -32.41
CA GLU A 485 -7.39 4.40 -32.05
C GLU A 485 -6.15 4.30 -31.15
N LEU A 486 -5.71 3.10 -30.74
CA LEU A 486 -4.49 2.94 -29.91
C LEU A 486 -3.23 2.46 -30.66
N ASN A 487 -3.34 2.16 -31.96
CA ASN A 487 -2.20 1.73 -32.80
C ASN A 487 -1.41 2.88 -33.47
N GLN A 488 -1.65 4.15 -33.13
CA GLN A 488 -0.95 5.29 -33.74
C GLN A 488 0.08 6.01 -32.85
N LEU A 489 0.36 5.55 -31.63
CA LEU A 489 1.29 6.26 -30.72
C LEU A 489 2.70 5.68 -30.59
N ASN A 490 3.02 4.56 -31.25
CA ASN A 490 4.37 3.94 -31.20
C ASN A 490 4.97 3.72 -32.60
N GLN A 491 5.16 4.79 -33.38
CA GLN A 491 6.16 4.77 -34.46
C GLN A 491 7.30 5.76 -34.14
N PRO A 492 8.57 5.36 -34.31
CA PRO A 492 9.71 6.22 -34.08
C PRO A 492 9.74 7.32 -35.15
N ARG A 493 9.77 8.59 -34.73
CA ARG A 493 10.01 9.72 -35.65
C ARG A 493 11.49 9.71 -36.06
N GLY A 494 11.77 9.22 -37.26
CA GLY A 494 12.99 9.54 -37.99
C GLY A 494 12.78 10.79 -38.86
N GLY A 495 13.80 11.66 -38.89
CA GLY A 495 13.84 12.89 -39.69
C GLY A 495 14.39 14.07 -38.92
#